data_AF-A0A8R2D3D0-F1
#
_entry.id   AF-A0A8R2D3D0-F1
#
_cell.length_a   1.000
_cell.length_b   1.000
_cell.length_c   1.000
_cell.angle_alpha   90.00
_cell.angle_beta   90.00
_cell.angle_gamma   90.00
#
_symmetry.space_group_name_H-M   'P 1'
#
loop_
_entity.id
_entity.type
_entity.pdbx_description
1 polymer ?
#
loop_
_entity_poly.entity_id
_entity_poly.type
_entity_poly.pdbx_seq_one_letter_code
_entity_poly.pdbx_strand_id
1 'polypeptide(L)'
;MAPNSLHNLKKRKRPAPPANLEDENCNDEDQIRVGSDYQADIPELLLRPENKHKQRPKSLKLWFPPKKISEVQLNDYILLSKNKYSYDTEQCLGLLYWNKHNLEKSIRDLSNFSPHPNWSILDKSNFESAFNKFGKDFVQINKMLPDKSLKSIICYYYSWKKKKTEGWTIKSVNKLEHICASMIENGHSDKSSSAKSEPDNTVFTTTRQVC
;
A
#
# COMPACT_ATOMS: atom_id res chain seq x y z
N MET A 1 -2.46 6.64 -65.71
CA MET A 1 -3.10 7.83 -65.08
C MET A 1 -4.59 7.54 -64.95
N ALA A 2 -5.08 7.29 -63.75
CA ALA A 2 -6.51 7.17 -63.45
C ALA A 2 -6.76 7.95 -62.15
N PRO A 3 -7.67 8.94 -62.12
CA PRO A 3 -7.90 9.71 -60.90
C PRO A 3 -8.87 8.96 -59.97
N ASN A 4 -8.42 8.68 -58.74
CA ASN A 4 -9.27 8.19 -57.66
C ASN A 4 -10.16 9.33 -57.15
N SER A 5 -11.41 9.37 -57.60
CA SER A 5 -12.47 10.19 -57.04
C SER A 5 -12.96 9.59 -55.72
N LEU A 6 -12.37 10.02 -54.60
CA LEU A 6 -12.86 9.71 -53.26
C LEU A 6 -14.11 10.55 -52.98
N HIS A 7 -15.27 9.91 -53.09
CA HIS A 7 -16.55 10.48 -52.71
C HIS A 7 -16.51 11.03 -51.28
N ASN A 8 -16.82 12.31 -51.16
CA ASN A 8 -17.15 12.99 -49.91
C ASN A 8 -18.24 12.20 -49.15
N LEU A 9 -17.84 11.49 -48.09
CA LEU A 9 -18.76 10.95 -47.09
C LEU A 9 -19.31 12.11 -46.27
N LYS A 10 -20.35 12.72 -46.83
CA LYS A 10 -21.21 13.74 -46.24
C LYS A 10 -21.57 13.30 -44.81
N LYS A 11 -21.16 14.07 -43.80
CA LYS A 11 -21.56 13.91 -42.40
C LYS A 11 -23.09 13.84 -42.35
N ARG A 12 -23.65 12.63 -42.21
CA ARG A 12 -25.10 12.45 -42.05
C ARG A 12 -25.45 12.91 -40.64
N LYS A 13 -25.89 14.17 -40.51
CA LYS A 13 -26.64 14.60 -39.33
C LYS A 13 -27.85 13.67 -39.20
N ARG A 14 -28.01 13.02 -38.03
CA ARG A 14 -29.24 12.28 -37.72
C ARG A 14 -30.44 13.24 -37.83
N PRO A 15 -31.57 12.82 -38.40
CA PRO A 15 -32.82 13.57 -38.27
C PRO A 15 -33.16 13.70 -36.77
N ALA A 16 -33.58 14.89 -36.35
CA ALA A 16 -34.10 15.11 -35.01
C ALA A 16 -35.39 14.29 -34.80
N PRO A 17 -35.66 13.75 -33.60
CA PRO A 17 -36.94 13.10 -33.31
C PRO A 17 -38.08 14.13 -33.41
N PRO A 18 -39.28 13.72 -33.86
CA PRO A 18 -40.43 14.62 -33.92
C PRO A 18 -40.81 15.07 -32.51
N ALA A 19 -40.88 16.39 -32.33
CA ALA A 19 -41.48 17.00 -31.15
C ALA A 19 -42.98 16.71 -31.19
N ASN A 20 -43.46 15.81 -30.32
CA ASN A 20 -44.75 15.87 -29.63
C ASN A 20 -45.05 14.52 -28.96
N LEU A 21 -44.65 14.41 -27.69
CA LEU A 21 -45.35 13.63 -26.68
C LEU A 21 -45.35 14.52 -25.44
N GLU A 22 -46.49 15.18 -25.21
CA GLU A 22 -46.77 15.92 -23.99
C GLU A 22 -47.02 14.91 -22.87
N ASP A 23 -45.95 14.51 -22.18
CA ASP A 23 -46.06 13.89 -20.85
C ASP A 23 -45.74 14.98 -19.81
N GLU A 24 -46.81 15.55 -19.25
CA GLU A 24 -46.77 16.45 -18.12
C GLU A 24 -46.15 15.74 -16.90
N ASN A 25 -45.15 16.41 -16.31
CA ASN A 25 -44.47 16.08 -15.05
C ASN A 25 -43.27 15.11 -15.12
N CYS A 26 -42.22 15.48 -15.85
CA CYS A 26 -40.84 15.13 -15.48
C CYS A 26 -40.07 16.41 -15.13
N ASN A 27 -39.38 16.45 -13.98
CA ASN A 27 -38.40 17.50 -13.72
C ASN A 27 -37.39 17.53 -14.89
N ASP A 28 -37.35 18.62 -15.66
CA ASP A 28 -36.46 18.79 -16.82
C ASP A 28 -34.96 18.61 -16.47
N GLU A 29 -34.60 18.69 -15.18
CA GLU A 29 -33.24 18.47 -14.69
C GLU A 29 -32.79 16.99 -14.69
N ASP A 30 -33.72 16.03 -14.68
CA ASP A 30 -33.40 14.59 -14.65
C ASP A 30 -33.40 13.94 -16.05
N GLN A 31 -33.50 14.73 -17.11
CA GLN A 31 -33.50 14.23 -18.49
C GLN A 31 -32.07 14.09 -19.05
N ILE A 32 -31.80 12.98 -19.74
CA ILE A 32 -30.53 12.75 -20.43
C ILE A 32 -30.37 13.79 -21.55
N ARG A 33 -29.40 14.69 -21.40
CA ARG A 33 -29.12 15.75 -22.37
C ARG A 33 -28.38 15.20 -23.60
N VAL A 34 -28.80 15.62 -24.79
CA VAL A 34 -28.21 15.20 -26.08
C VAL A 34 -27.75 16.43 -26.86
N GLY A 35 -26.48 16.44 -27.29
CA GLY A 35 -25.90 17.52 -28.08
C GLY A 35 -24.37 17.41 -28.14
N SER A 36 -23.72 18.22 -28.98
CA SER A 36 -22.25 18.27 -29.07
C SER A 36 -21.58 18.59 -27.74
N ASP A 37 -22.27 19.33 -26.89
CA ASP A 37 -21.74 19.79 -25.59
C ASP A 37 -21.86 18.70 -24.51
N TYR A 38 -22.61 17.62 -24.81
CA TYR A 38 -22.90 16.52 -23.90
C TYR A 38 -22.34 15.18 -24.38
N GLN A 39 -22.17 15.01 -25.70
CA GLN A 39 -21.69 13.78 -26.31
C GLN A 39 -20.17 13.83 -26.53
N ALA A 40 -19.50 12.69 -26.36
CA ALA A 40 -18.09 12.56 -26.70
C ALA A 40 -17.90 12.44 -28.21
N ASP A 41 -16.86 13.10 -28.74
CA ASP A 41 -16.41 12.88 -30.12
C ASP A 41 -15.83 11.47 -30.26
N ILE A 42 -16.50 10.64 -31.07
CA ILE A 42 -16.06 9.27 -31.32
C ILE A 42 -14.86 9.32 -32.28
N PRO A 43 -13.65 8.93 -31.85
CA PRO A 43 -12.49 8.94 -32.72
C PRO A 43 -12.62 7.88 -33.82
N GLU A 44 -12.10 8.20 -35.01
CA GLU A 44 -12.09 7.26 -36.13
C GLU A 44 -11.22 6.03 -35.83
N LEU A 45 -11.72 4.86 -36.23
CA LEU A 45 -11.01 3.60 -36.03
C LEU A 45 -9.79 3.56 -36.96
N LEU A 46 -8.61 3.69 -36.38
CA LEU A 46 -7.36 3.60 -37.13
C LEU A 46 -7.10 2.13 -37.52
N LEU A 47 -7.11 1.83 -38.83
CA LEU A 47 -6.79 0.49 -39.37
C LEU A 47 -5.37 0.03 -39.00
N ARG A 48 -4.47 0.99 -38.74
CA ARG A 48 -3.14 0.77 -38.17
C ARG A 48 -3.02 1.70 -36.96
N PRO A 49 -2.85 1.18 -35.74
CA PRO A 49 -2.64 2.04 -34.59
C PRO A 49 -1.30 2.76 -34.75
N GLU A 50 -1.35 4.05 -35.12
CA GLU A 50 -0.22 4.94 -34.89
C GLU A 50 0.07 4.90 -33.39
N ASN A 51 1.29 4.48 -33.02
CA ASN A 51 1.70 4.27 -31.63
C ASN A 51 1.87 5.62 -30.88
N LYS A 52 0.78 6.39 -30.75
CA LYS A 52 0.67 7.60 -29.94
C LYS A 52 0.92 7.31 -28.45
N HIS A 53 0.89 6.03 -28.05
CA HIS A 53 1.28 5.56 -26.71
C HIS A 53 2.75 5.86 -26.34
N LYS A 54 3.64 6.12 -27.30
CA LYS A 54 5.02 6.53 -27.00
C LYS A 54 5.14 7.95 -26.43
N GLN A 55 4.13 8.80 -26.60
CA GLN A 55 4.21 10.22 -26.19
C GLN A 55 3.81 10.48 -24.74
N ARG A 56 3.38 9.46 -23.99
CA ARG A 56 3.02 9.63 -22.59
C ARG A 56 3.72 8.55 -21.75
N PRO A 57 4.72 8.88 -20.92
CA PRO A 57 5.22 7.94 -19.92
C PRO A 57 4.13 7.80 -18.84
N LYS A 58 3.20 6.87 -19.03
CA LYS A 58 1.95 6.82 -18.24
C LYS A 58 1.90 5.73 -17.17
N SER A 59 2.97 4.99 -16.98
CA SER A 59 3.04 4.00 -15.91
C SER A 59 4.48 3.75 -15.47
N LEU A 60 4.68 3.68 -14.16
CA LEU A 60 5.91 3.20 -13.54
C LEU A 60 5.70 1.74 -13.15
N LYS A 61 6.57 0.84 -13.61
CA LYS A 61 6.53 -0.57 -13.22
C LYS A 61 7.07 -0.70 -11.80
N LEU A 62 6.18 -0.99 -10.83
CA LEU A 62 6.53 -1.11 -9.41
C LEU A 62 6.90 -2.55 -9.01
N TRP A 63 6.37 -3.56 -9.70
CA TRP A 63 6.63 -4.96 -9.40
C TRP A 63 6.48 -5.83 -10.66
N PHE A 64 7.17 -6.97 -10.69
CA PHE A 64 6.78 -8.10 -11.52
C PHE A 64 7.15 -9.43 -10.84
N PRO A 65 6.42 -10.52 -11.12
CA PRO A 65 6.73 -11.83 -10.54
C PRO A 65 8.16 -12.31 -10.89
N PRO A 66 9.00 -12.65 -9.89
CA PRO A 66 10.31 -13.21 -10.14
C PRO A 66 10.18 -14.63 -10.71
N LYS A 67 11.10 -15.02 -11.60
CA LYS A 67 11.20 -16.40 -12.12
C LYS A 67 12.11 -17.31 -11.27
N LYS A 68 12.98 -16.71 -10.43
CA LYS A 68 14.07 -17.40 -9.74
C LYS A 68 13.85 -17.56 -8.23
N ILE A 69 12.97 -16.76 -7.64
CA ILE A 69 12.70 -16.77 -6.19
C ILE A 69 11.48 -17.67 -5.96
N SER A 70 11.56 -18.60 -5.00
CA SER A 70 10.41 -19.38 -4.58
C SER A 70 9.44 -18.55 -3.73
N GLU A 71 8.16 -18.92 -3.71
CA GLU A 71 7.15 -18.20 -2.92
C GLU A 71 7.50 -18.20 -1.42
N VAL A 72 8.09 -19.28 -0.91
CA VAL A 72 8.54 -19.40 0.49
C VAL A 72 9.61 -18.35 0.81
N GLN A 73 10.65 -18.25 -0.02
CA GLN A 73 11.73 -17.28 0.17
C GLN A 73 11.24 -15.83 0.09
N LEU A 74 10.27 -15.57 -0.79
CA LEU A 74 9.65 -14.25 -0.91
C LEU A 74 8.86 -13.88 0.34
N ASN A 75 8.09 -14.83 0.88
CA ASN A 75 7.31 -14.63 2.11
C ASN A 75 8.21 -14.42 3.33
N ASP A 76 9.30 -15.19 3.45
CA ASP A 76 10.28 -15.02 4.53
C ASP A 76 10.91 -13.63 4.49
N TYR A 77 11.25 -13.14 3.30
CA TYR A 77 11.76 -11.79 3.10
C TYR A 77 10.76 -10.70 3.50
N ILE A 78 9.48 -10.84 3.13
CA ILE A 78 8.42 -9.89 3.51
C ILE A 78 8.25 -9.89 5.03
N LEU A 79 8.23 -11.07 5.67
CA LEU A 79 8.07 -11.22 7.11
C LEU A 79 9.23 -10.59 7.88
N LEU A 80 10.48 -10.87 7.45
CA LEU A 80 11.69 -10.27 8.03
C LEU A 80 11.65 -8.74 7.94
N SER A 81 11.30 -8.20 6.77
CA SER A 81 11.25 -6.76 6.51
C SER A 81 10.20 -6.06 7.38
N LYS A 82 9.02 -6.67 7.52
CA LYS A 82 7.93 -6.16 8.35
C LYS A 82 8.27 -6.18 9.84
N ASN A 83 8.81 -7.30 10.34
CA ASN A 83 9.07 -7.48 11.77
C ASN A 83 10.28 -6.70 12.25
N LYS A 84 11.37 -6.66 11.48
CA LYS A 84 12.63 -6.04 11.90
C LYS A 84 12.72 -4.56 11.56
N TYR A 85 12.14 -4.15 10.43
CA TYR A 85 12.32 -2.80 9.90
C TYR A 85 11.00 -2.05 9.66
N SER A 86 9.86 -2.62 10.07
CA SER A 86 8.53 -1.98 9.95
C SER A 86 8.13 -1.57 8.53
N TYR A 87 8.65 -2.26 7.51
CA TYR A 87 8.21 -2.03 6.13
C TYR A 87 6.82 -2.61 5.88
N ASP A 88 6.04 -1.91 5.06
CA ASP A 88 4.81 -2.44 4.48
C ASP A 88 5.12 -3.39 3.30
N THR A 89 4.19 -4.31 3.00
CA THR A 89 4.37 -5.32 1.96
C THR A 89 4.69 -4.70 0.59
N GLU A 90 4.01 -3.62 0.21
CA GLU A 90 4.28 -2.93 -1.06
C GLU A 90 5.68 -2.31 -1.10
N GLN A 91 6.15 -1.76 0.03
CA GLN A 91 7.48 -1.19 0.14
C GLN A 91 8.56 -2.29 0.03
N CYS A 92 8.35 -3.42 0.71
CA CYS A 92 9.24 -4.59 0.62
C CYS A 92 9.39 -5.07 -0.82
N LEU A 93 8.26 -5.25 -1.52
CA LEU A 93 8.23 -5.70 -2.91
C LEU A 93 8.86 -4.68 -3.85
N GLY A 94 8.58 -3.39 -3.66
CA GLY A 94 9.20 -2.31 -4.42
C GLY A 94 10.72 -2.30 -4.28
N LEU A 95 11.25 -2.44 -3.06
CA LEU A 95 12.69 -2.51 -2.80
C LEU A 95 13.32 -3.75 -3.42
N LEU A 96 12.64 -4.90 -3.35
CA LEU A 96 13.11 -6.14 -3.98
C LEU A 96 13.17 -6.02 -5.51
N TYR A 97 12.17 -5.39 -6.12
CA TYR A 97 12.17 -5.11 -7.56
C TYR A 97 13.28 -4.12 -7.95
N TRP A 98 13.51 -3.09 -7.14
CA TRP A 98 14.61 -2.14 -7.33
C TRP A 98 15.97 -2.85 -7.39
N ASN A 99 16.11 -3.90 -6.57
CA ASN A 99 17.28 -4.76 -6.54
C ASN A 99 17.25 -5.91 -7.55
N LYS A 100 16.42 -5.82 -8.60
CA LYS A 100 16.29 -6.82 -9.68
C LYS A 100 16.01 -8.22 -9.14
N HIS A 101 15.22 -8.33 -8.06
CA HIS A 101 14.92 -9.58 -7.37
C HIS A 101 16.15 -10.29 -6.79
N ASN A 102 17.15 -9.54 -6.33
CA ASN A 102 18.24 -10.09 -5.51
C ASN A 102 17.93 -9.90 -4.02
N LEU A 103 17.64 -11.01 -3.33
CA LEU A 103 17.27 -11.01 -1.92
C LEU A 103 18.39 -10.49 -1.01
N GLU A 104 19.62 -10.97 -1.17
CA GLU A 104 20.76 -10.60 -0.32
C GLU A 104 21.09 -9.11 -0.41
N LYS A 105 21.01 -8.54 -1.62
CA LYS A 105 21.20 -7.11 -1.82
C LYS A 105 20.05 -6.33 -1.17
N SER A 106 18.82 -6.79 -1.37
CA SER A 106 17.63 -6.15 -0.78
C SER A 106 17.67 -6.13 0.75
N ILE A 107 18.11 -7.23 1.38
CA ILE A 107 18.21 -7.34 2.84
C ILE A 107 19.21 -6.33 3.41
N ARG A 108 20.34 -6.10 2.72
CA ARG A 108 21.33 -5.09 3.14
C ARG A 108 20.79 -3.66 3.03
N ASP A 109 19.93 -3.41 2.04
CA ASP A 109 19.35 -2.09 1.82
C ASP A 109 18.19 -1.79 2.79
N LEU A 110 17.59 -2.80 3.45
CA LEU A 110 16.46 -2.62 4.36
C LEU A 110 16.76 -1.63 5.51
N SER A 111 17.95 -1.67 6.09
CA SER A 111 18.32 -0.73 7.17
C SER A 111 18.45 0.70 6.67
N ASN A 112 18.87 0.88 5.42
CA ASN A 112 19.18 2.20 4.86
C ASN A 112 17.93 3.00 4.49
N PHE A 113 16.84 2.32 4.12
CA PHE A 113 15.59 2.96 3.66
C PHE A 113 14.42 2.77 4.63
N SER A 114 14.71 2.46 5.90
CA SER A 114 13.69 2.16 6.91
C SER A 114 12.65 3.29 7.03
N PRO A 115 11.34 3.00 6.84
CA PRO A 115 10.30 4.02 6.95
C PRO A 115 10.26 4.64 8.35
N HIS A 116 10.40 5.96 8.43
CA HIS A 116 10.27 6.65 9.71
C HIS A 116 8.79 6.83 10.08
N PRO A 117 8.37 6.54 11.32
CA PRO A 117 6.98 6.74 11.75
C PRO A 117 6.65 8.25 11.74
N ASN A 118 5.60 8.61 11.00
CA ASN A 118 5.18 9.99 10.76
C ASN A 118 4.20 10.57 11.82
N TRP A 119 3.81 9.78 12.83
CA TRP A 119 2.86 10.15 13.89
C TRP A 119 3.42 9.80 15.28
N SER A 120 3.68 10.84 16.08
CA SER A 120 4.11 10.70 17.47
C SER A 120 2.96 10.26 18.38
N ILE A 121 3.27 9.83 19.60
CA ILE A 121 2.24 9.47 20.60
C ILE A 121 1.36 10.69 20.92
N LEU A 122 1.97 11.87 21.01
CA LEU A 122 1.26 13.14 21.23
C LEU A 122 0.31 13.46 20.08
N ASP A 123 0.76 13.31 18.83
CA ASP A 123 -0.08 13.54 17.64
C ASP A 123 -1.32 12.64 17.65
N LYS A 124 -1.15 11.38 18.06
CA LYS A 124 -2.24 10.39 18.15
C LYS A 124 -3.26 10.78 19.23
N SER A 125 -2.78 11.22 20.39
CA SER A 125 -3.64 11.69 21.48
C SER A 125 -4.41 12.96 21.09
N ASN A 126 -3.72 13.92 20.46
CA ASN A 126 -4.34 15.14 19.94
C ASN A 126 -5.41 14.82 18.87
N PHE A 127 -5.14 13.85 17.98
CA PHE A 127 -6.12 13.39 17.01
C PHE A 127 -7.36 12.77 17.69
N GLU A 128 -7.19 11.92 18.70
CA GLU A 128 -8.32 11.29 19.40
C GLU A 128 -9.18 12.33 20.13
N SER A 129 -8.55 13.30 20.79
CA SER A 129 -9.24 14.42 21.42
C SER A 129 -10.03 15.25 20.39
N ALA A 130 -9.39 15.61 19.28
CA ALA A 130 -10.04 16.37 18.20
C ALA A 130 -11.18 15.57 17.54
N PHE A 131 -10.99 14.26 17.30
CA PHE A 131 -12.02 13.39 16.73
C PHE A 131 -13.21 13.23 17.67
N ASN A 132 -13.01 13.12 18.98
CA ASN A 132 -14.09 13.07 19.96
C ASN A 132 -14.90 14.37 19.98
N LYS A 133 -14.27 15.52 19.70
CA LYS A 133 -14.92 16.84 19.68
C LYS A 133 -15.66 17.15 18.37
N PHE A 134 -15.06 16.81 17.22
CA PHE A 134 -15.54 17.24 15.90
C PHE A 134 -16.04 16.08 15.00
N GLY A 135 -15.85 14.83 15.41
CA GLY A 135 -16.23 13.66 14.61
C GLY A 135 -15.42 13.54 13.33
N LYS A 136 -16.09 13.35 12.18
CA LYS A 136 -15.45 13.18 10.86
C LYS A 136 -15.19 14.50 10.12
N ASP A 137 -15.32 15.64 10.79
CA ASP A 137 -14.91 16.92 10.21
C ASP A 137 -13.38 17.06 10.24
N PHE A 138 -12.73 16.48 9.22
CA PHE A 138 -11.28 16.47 9.11
C PHE A 138 -10.69 17.86 8.90
N VAL A 139 -11.46 18.82 8.39
CA VAL A 139 -11.01 20.21 8.22
C VAL A 139 -10.89 20.88 9.58
N GLN A 140 -11.83 20.65 10.50
CA GLN A 140 -11.73 21.17 11.87
C GLN A 140 -10.66 20.44 12.69
N ILE A 141 -10.50 19.12 12.52
CA ILE A 141 -9.40 18.37 13.15
C ILE A 141 -8.04 18.91 12.68
N ASN A 142 -7.91 19.24 11.39
CA ASN A 142 -6.68 19.82 10.85
C ASN A 142 -6.31 21.17 11.48
N LYS A 143 -7.28 21.99 11.89
CA LYS A 143 -7.00 23.24 12.62
C LYS A 143 -6.38 23.00 14.01
N MET A 144 -6.68 21.87 14.65
CA MET A 144 -6.06 21.47 15.93
C MET A 144 -4.69 20.80 15.74
N LEU A 145 -4.38 20.38 14.51
CA LEU A 145 -3.16 19.70 14.11
C LEU A 145 -2.55 20.39 12.87
N PRO A 146 -2.09 21.64 12.98
CA PRO A 146 -1.62 22.43 11.83
C PRO A 146 -0.37 21.82 11.18
N ASP A 147 0.45 21.10 11.95
CA ASP A 147 1.68 20.46 11.47
C ASP A 147 1.42 19.20 10.63
N LYS A 148 0.19 18.69 10.61
CA LYS A 148 -0.20 17.54 9.80
C LYS A 148 -1.03 18.02 8.63
N SER A 149 -0.69 17.57 7.42
CA SER A 149 -1.56 17.84 6.27
C SER A 149 -2.90 17.11 6.40
N LEU A 150 -3.96 17.67 5.81
CA LEU A 150 -5.29 17.04 5.76
C LEU A 150 -5.22 15.60 5.23
N LYS A 151 -4.40 15.37 4.21
CA LYS A 151 -4.13 14.01 3.67
C LYS A 151 -3.58 13.08 4.74
N SER A 152 -2.57 13.51 5.51
CA SER A 152 -1.97 12.70 6.58
C SER A 152 -2.99 12.33 7.66
N ILE A 153 -3.85 13.28 8.04
CA ILE A 153 -4.92 13.08 9.03
C ILE A 153 -5.93 12.03 8.53
N ILE A 154 -6.36 12.13 7.27
CA ILE A 154 -7.28 11.17 6.67
C ILE A 154 -6.63 9.79 6.58
N CYS A 155 -5.37 9.69 6.14
CA CYS A 155 -4.63 8.43 6.10
C CYS A 155 -4.50 7.80 7.49
N TYR A 156 -4.23 8.61 8.52
CA TYR A 156 -4.16 8.16 9.91
C TYR A 156 -5.51 7.65 10.41
N TYR A 157 -6.62 8.34 10.12
CA TYR A 157 -7.97 7.92 10.51
C TYR A 157 -8.29 6.48 10.06
N TYR A 158 -8.04 6.16 8.78
CA TYR A 158 -8.31 4.81 8.28
C TYR A 158 -7.38 3.75 8.89
N SER A 159 -6.12 4.10 9.14
CA SER A 159 -5.16 3.22 9.81
C SER A 159 -5.55 2.94 11.27
N TRP A 160 -5.97 3.98 11.99
CA TRP A 160 -6.44 3.91 13.37
C TRP A 160 -7.76 3.16 13.51
N LYS A 161 -8.73 3.43 12.63
CA LYS A 161 -10.03 2.74 12.60
C LYS A 161 -9.87 1.24 12.37
N LYS A 162 -8.96 0.84 11.46
CA LYS A 162 -8.64 -0.57 11.22
C LYS A 162 -8.18 -1.26 12.50
N LYS A 163 -7.23 -0.67 13.24
CA LYS A 163 -6.75 -1.21 14.53
C LYS A 163 -7.85 -1.33 15.59
N LYS A 164 -8.79 -0.38 15.65
CA LYS A 164 -9.95 -0.46 16.55
C LYS A 164 -10.91 -1.60 16.19
N THR A 165 -11.01 -1.92 14.90
CA THR A 165 -11.93 -2.97 14.41
C THR A 165 -11.30 -4.36 14.50
N GLU A 166 -9.98 -4.46 14.32
CA GLU A 166 -9.20 -5.71 14.47
C GLU A 166 -9.26 -6.28 15.90
N GLY A 167 -9.48 -5.45 16.93
CA GLY A 167 -9.76 -5.92 18.29
C GLY A 167 -11.08 -6.73 18.43
N TRP A 168 -11.98 -6.64 17.44
CA TRP A 168 -13.25 -7.38 17.42
C TRP A 168 -13.18 -8.66 16.57
N THR A 169 -12.08 -8.94 15.87
CA THR A 169 -11.92 -10.14 15.01
C THR A 169 -10.79 -11.03 15.52
N ILE A 170 -11.13 -12.09 16.26
CA ILE A 170 -10.18 -13.05 16.85
C ILE A 170 -9.80 -14.17 15.84
N LYS A 171 -8.48 -14.31 15.64
CA LYS A 171 -7.60 -15.48 15.31
C LYS A 171 -7.71 -16.25 13.99
N SER A 172 -6.56 -16.34 13.30
CA SER A 172 -6.05 -17.57 12.64
C SER A 172 -4.50 -17.51 12.60
N VAL A 173 -3.80 -18.19 13.52
CA VAL A 173 -3.07 -19.49 13.41
C VAL A 173 -1.60 -19.34 13.00
N ASN A 174 -0.75 -19.83 13.90
CA ASN A 174 0.71 -19.91 13.84
C ASN A 174 1.19 -20.84 12.72
N LYS A 175 2.05 -20.35 11.82
CA LYS A 175 3.10 -21.13 11.13
C LYS A 175 3.99 -20.14 10.37
N LEU A 176 5.22 -19.89 10.84
CA LEU A 176 6.43 -19.45 10.09
C LEU A 176 7.49 -18.91 11.08
N GLU A 177 7.94 -19.76 12.02
CA GLU A 177 9.05 -19.45 12.94
C GLU A 177 10.30 -20.29 12.66
N HIS A 178 10.62 -20.52 11.38
CA HIS A 178 11.94 -21.02 11.03
C HIS A 178 12.62 -19.98 10.15
N ILE A 179 13.88 -19.65 10.48
CA ILE A 179 14.86 -18.83 9.74
C ILE A 179 15.24 -17.46 10.36
N CYS A 180 14.72 -17.03 11.52
CA CYS A 180 15.31 -15.84 12.18
C CYS A 180 16.55 -16.14 13.07
N ALA A 181 16.83 -17.41 13.39
CA ALA A 181 17.88 -17.77 14.35
C ALA A 181 19.29 -17.94 13.75
N SER A 182 19.44 -18.13 12.43
CA SER A 182 20.72 -18.59 11.84
C SER A 182 21.59 -17.50 11.21
N MET A 183 21.24 -16.22 11.30
CA MET A 183 22.03 -15.13 10.69
C MET A 183 22.51 -14.04 11.66
N ILE A 184 22.63 -14.33 12.97
CA ILE A 184 23.14 -13.36 13.95
C ILE A 184 24.57 -13.66 14.44
N GLU A 185 25.14 -14.84 14.21
CA GLU A 185 26.56 -15.07 14.53
C GLU A 185 27.42 -15.11 13.28
N ASN A 186 28.08 -13.99 13.00
CA ASN A 186 29.46 -13.94 12.50
C ASN A 186 29.93 -12.49 12.51
N GLY A 187 30.66 -12.11 13.55
CA GLY A 187 31.15 -10.75 13.73
C GLY A 187 32.09 -10.57 14.91
N HIS A 188 33.29 -11.15 14.79
CA HIS A 188 34.55 -10.75 15.42
C HIS A 188 34.94 -11.31 16.81
N SER A 189 36.09 -11.97 16.76
CA SER A 189 36.95 -12.48 17.83
C SER A 189 37.65 -11.35 18.60
N ASP A 190 37.96 -11.58 19.87
CA ASP A 190 39.36 -11.68 20.33
C ASP A 190 39.49 -12.17 21.78
N LYS A 191 40.67 -12.71 22.04
CA LYS A 191 41.10 -13.63 23.11
C LYS A 191 41.32 -12.94 24.47
N SER A 192 41.18 -13.69 25.58
CA SER A 192 42.30 -14.09 26.46
C SER A 192 41.90 -14.33 27.94
N SER A 193 42.38 -15.47 28.45
CA SER A 193 42.85 -15.77 29.82
C SER A 193 41.91 -15.77 31.04
N SER A 194 41.65 -17.00 31.51
CA SER A 194 42.13 -17.57 32.79
C SER A 194 41.69 -16.95 34.11
N ALA A 195 40.89 -17.68 34.91
CA ALA A 195 41.24 -18.06 36.29
C ALA A 195 40.24 -19.08 36.87
N LYS A 196 40.80 -20.04 37.61
CA LYS A 196 40.16 -21.09 38.41
C LYS A 196 39.39 -20.52 39.61
N SER A 197 38.31 -21.20 40.01
CA SER A 197 38.13 -21.69 41.40
C SER A 197 36.78 -22.41 41.59
N GLU A 198 36.83 -23.70 41.90
CA GLU A 198 35.89 -24.37 42.82
C GLU A 198 36.18 -23.91 44.28
N PRO A 199 35.24 -23.98 45.24
CA PRO A 199 34.96 -25.26 45.92
C PRO A 199 33.47 -25.50 46.30
N ASP A 200 33.04 -26.74 46.08
CA ASP A 200 32.67 -27.76 47.07
C ASP A 200 31.58 -27.53 48.15
N ASN A 201 30.65 -28.50 48.16
CA ASN A 201 29.87 -29.09 49.25
C ASN A 201 28.90 -28.22 50.10
N THR A 202 27.63 -28.64 50.19
CA THR A 202 27.15 -29.61 51.20
C THR A 202 25.62 -29.77 51.11
N VAL A 203 25.18 -31.02 51.23
CA VAL A 203 23.78 -31.51 51.23
C VAL A 203 23.06 -31.09 52.51
N PHE A 204 21.79 -30.66 52.44
CA PHE A 204 20.81 -30.97 53.49
C PHE A 204 19.39 -31.11 52.94
N THR A 205 18.72 -32.05 53.59
CA THR A 205 17.47 -32.74 53.34
C THR A 205 16.19 -31.96 53.67
N THR A 206 15.10 -32.35 52.98
CA THR A 206 13.72 -32.52 53.49
C THR A 206 12.97 -31.29 54.04
N THR A 207 11.83 -30.95 53.43
CA THR A 207 10.46 -31.11 54.01
C THR A 207 9.38 -30.55 53.07
N ARG A 208 8.32 -31.35 52.88
CA ARG A 208 7.03 -31.01 52.23
C ARG A 208 6.17 -30.11 53.13
N GLN A 209 5.40 -29.19 52.57
CA GLN A 209 3.95 -28.95 52.82
C GLN A 209 3.51 -27.78 51.92
N VAL A 210 2.70 -27.94 50.88
CA VAL A 210 1.23 -27.99 50.87
C VAL A 210 0.57 -26.97 51.81
N CYS A 211 0.21 -25.82 51.25
CA CYS A 211 -1.15 -25.30 51.15
C CYS A 211 -1.23 -24.46 49.87
#